data_AF-A0A1E5KXR0-F1
#
_entry.id   AF-A0A1E5KXR0-F1
#
_cell.length_a   1.000
_cell.length_b   1.000
_cell.length_c   1.000
_cell.angle_alpha   90.00
_cell.angle_beta   90.00
_cell.angle_gamma   90.00
#
_symmetry.space_group_name_H-M   'P 1'
#
loop_
_entity.id
_entity.type
_entity.pdbx_description
1 polymer ?
#
loop_
_entity_poly.entity_id
_entity_poly.type
_entity_poly.pdbx_seq_one_letter_code
_entity_poly.pdbx_strand_id
1 'polypeptide(L)'
;MGEKITLHLTDWQYNAGLVGLVNILGRDNFLIKDQSITFSSELLVDFQNKYFNFFIDTYKKTLSWYKIISYQERIDYFEETNFETFNEKDLDTLNTYIKDTVKYYLKSASYKAAYPLIDATVNPQIWEKELKTVGSLKKRETFEEKRSEIILEVQAVFSQLKKIIAYCNSDLGRKYLAGKNVIYTVIRNGWDGVSFLFRQTKIPDMYLDYQSYFLSELTEYTAEKEKYKHHCSNCNQPMKNYKNDLNFLNQTGFDANRKTSHVWNFNNDIAVCPMCKLVYSCLPAGFTYAYQEGMFINANTEAKMLLDTNQLLQRNVLNPVGESTLNETSPYVALLQGIQEQQNKSTKYELAEIQVVRYEKETYRFSLLSKTTLRILNDSKKQLDFLIKTSFREVNTSFSLYKLVMQRLFNNENLFTLIHKTLVYKLSNVSDLYYQSFHIDQMLVINTHFLRGIGRMENISTKQVSYARYFGEQFKELYKKRSNERKINGISYRLLNALKTNNHDLFMDVLLNCCSYLAIEVPAVFLKSFEGDEEFKTLGYSFVSGMIGSTSATTEKNEENVGE
;
A
#
# COMPACT_ATOMS: atom_id res chain seq x y z
N MET A 1 -38.01 10.57 15.15
CA MET A 1 -37.79 9.70 13.98
C MET A 1 -37.25 10.60 12.89
N GLY A 2 -35.92 10.66 12.78
CA GLY A 2 -35.21 11.54 11.85
C GLY A 2 -35.59 11.31 10.40
N GLU A 3 -35.39 12.36 9.60
CA GLU A 3 -35.52 12.31 8.14
C GLU A 3 -34.58 11.24 7.55
N LYS A 4 -35.08 10.44 6.60
CA LYS A 4 -34.26 9.45 5.90
C LYS A 4 -33.52 10.11 4.75
N ILE A 5 -32.19 9.99 4.75
CA ILE A 5 -31.32 10.48 3.68
C ILE A 5 -30.94 9.30 2.80
N THR A 6 -31.13 9.44 1.48
CA THR A 6 -30.71 8.44 0.49
C THR A 6 -29.64 9.03 -0.41
N LEU A 7 -28.53 8.32 -0.56
CA LEU A 7 -27.39 8.68 -1.40
C LEU A 7 -27.15 7.59 -2.44
N HIS A 8 -26.81 7.99 -3.66
CA HIS A 8 -26.61 7.08 -4.79
C HIS A 8 -25.13 7.04 -5.19
N LEU A 9 -24.67 5.89 -5.68
CA LEU A 9 -23.33 5.78 -6.26
C LEU A 9 -23.20 6.68 -7.49
N THR A 10 -22.06 7.33 -7.65
CA THR A 10 -21.71 8.16 -8.80
C THR A 10 -20.28 7.84 -9.27
N ASP A 11 -19.38 8.82 -9.28
CA ASP A 11 -17.97 8.68 -9.61
C ASP A 11 -17.15 8.06 -8.47
N TRP A 12 -15.91 7.65 -8.77
CA TRP A 12 -15.02 6.98 -7.82
C TRP A 12 -14.76 7.80 -6.56
N GLN A 13 -14.70 9.12 -6.69
CA GLN A 13 -14.31 10.03 -5.62
C GLN A 13 -15.47 10.20 -4.64
N TYR A 14 -16.68 10.41 -5.17
CA TYR A 14 -17.88 10.41 -4.35
C TYR A 14 -18.15 9.04 -3.72
N ASN A 15 -17.96 7.95 -4.48
CA ASN A 15 -18.10 6.58 -3.97
C ASN A 15 -17.12 6.29 -2.84
N ALA A 16 -15.87 6.78 -2.92
CA ALA A 16 -14.93 6.70 -1.81
C ALA A 16 -15.45 7.48 -0.59
N GLY A 17 -16.00 8.68 -0.80
CA GLY A 17 -16.70 9.44 0.24
C GLY A 17 -17.85 8.67 0.89
N LEU A 18 -18.68 7.96 0.10
CA LEU A 18 -19.79 7.15 0.60
C LEU A 18 -19.30 5.97 1.45
N VAL A 19 -18.28 5.24 0.98
CA VAL A 19 -17.65 4.17 1.78
C VAL A 19 -17.10 4.76 3.08
N GLY A 20 -16.44 5.91 3.02
CA GLY A 20 -15.94 6.60 4.20
C GLY A 20 -17.04 7.01 5.19
N LEU A 21 -18.16 7.53 4.68
CA LEU A 21 -19.32 7.87 5.50
C LEU A 21 -19.88 6.64 6.23
N VAL A 22 -20.02 5.52 5.50
CA VAL A 22 -20.49 4.25 6.08
C VAL A 22 -19.51 3.71 7.12
N ASN A 23 -18.20 3.83 6.88
CA ASN A 23 -17.16 3.43 7.82
C ASN A 23 -17.21 4.27 9.11
N ILE A 24 -17.43 5.58 9.01
CA ILE A 24 -17.51 6.51 10.15
C ILE A 24 -18.80 6.28 10.96
N LEU A 25 -19.94 6.11 10.27
CA LEU A 25 -21.24 6.01 10.92
C LEU A 25 -21.63 4.58 11.32
N GLY A 26 -20.88 3.57 10.89
CA GLY A 26 -21.15 2.16 11.16
C GLY A 26 -22.13 1.57 10.15
N ARG A 27 -21.75 0.43 9.55
CA ARG A 27 -22.49 -0.20 8.45
C ARG A 27 -23.92 -0.61 8.79
N ASP A 28 -24.15 -1.11 10.00
CA ASP A 28 -25.45 -1.63 10.43
C ASP A 28 -26.52 -0.54 10.52
N ASN A 29 -26.10 0.73 10.50
CA ASN A 29 -26.98 1.89 10.50
C ASN A 29 -27.51 2.28 9.11
N PHE A 30 -27.14 1.54 8.05
CA PHE A 30 -27.54 1.81 6.68
C PHE A 30 -28.41 0.70 6.09
N LEU A 31 -29.47 1.10 5.39
CA LEU A 31 -30.12 0.25 4.40
C LEU A 31 -29.33 0.34 3.10
N ILE A 32 -28.78 -0.79 2.65
CA ILE A 32 -28.00 -0.88 1.41
C ILE A 32 -28.85 -1.61 0.37
N LYS A 33 -29.16 -0.93 -0.74
CA LYS A 33 -29.99 -1.50 -1.80
C LYS A 33 -29.54 -0.98 -3.17
N ASP A 34 -29.37 -1.89 -4.11
CA ASP A 34 -28.96 -1.59 -5.49
C ASP A 34 -27.72 -0.69 -5.52
N GLN A 35 -27.81 0.51 -6.11
CA GLN A 35 -26.75 1.52 -6.14
C GLN A 35 -26.98 2.66 -5.13
N SER A 36 -27.61 2.36 -3.99
CA SER A 36 -27.95 3.37 -2.98
C SER A 36 -27.69 2.91 -1.55
N ILE A 37 -27.46 3.89 -0.69
CA ILE A 37 -27.41 3.75 0.76
C ILE A 37 -28.39 4.73 1.41
N THR A 38 -29.15 4.28 2.40
CA THR A 38 -30.13 5.11 3.12
C THR A 38 -29.90 5.03 4.62
N PHE A 39 -29.94 6.17 5.31
CA PHE A 39 -29.71 6.27 6.76
C PHE A 39 -30.54 7.38 7.41
N SER A 40 -30.64 7.39 8.74
CA SER A 40 -31.34 8.43 9.51
C SER A 40 -30.45 9.67 9.71
N SER A 41 -30.99 10.87 9.51
CA SER A 41 -30.28 12.13 9.74
C SER A 41 -29.79 12.32 11.19
N GLU A 42 -30.40 11.64 12.16
CA GLU A 42 -29.96 11.62 13.57
C GLU A 42 -28.51 11.10 13.72
N LEU A 43 -28.02 10.29 12.79
CA LEU A 43 -26.64 9.79 12.81
C LEU A 43 -25.60 10.89 12.56
N LEU A 44 -26.00 12.04 12.02
CA LEU A 44 -25.13 13.21 11.82
C LEU A 44 -24.94 14.05 13.09
N VAL A 45 -25.68 13.77 14.17
CA VAL A 45 -25.41 14.39 15.46
C VAL A 45 -24.03 13.97 15.94
N ASP A 46 -23.24 14.95 16.39
CA ASP A 46 -21.87 14.76 16.86
C ASP A 46 -20.90 14.13 15.84
N PHE A 47 -21.17 14.36 14.55
CA PHE A 47 -20.41 13.75 13.45
C PHE A 47 -18.92 14.06 13.51
N GLN A 48 -18.52 15.26 13.93
CA GLN A 48 -17.11 15.65 14.05
C GLN A 48 -16.34 14.72 15.00
N ASN A 49 -16.92 14.31 16.13
CA ASN A 49 -16.26 13.36 17.03
C ASN A 49 -16.20 11.95 16.41
N LYS A 50 -17.28 11.48 15.77
CA LYS A 50 -17.32 10.20 15.05
C LYS A 50 -16.25 10.14 13.95
N TYR A 51 -16.11 11.22 13.18
CA TYR A 51 -15.15 11.37 12.10
C TYR A 51 -13.71 11.15 12.59
N PHE A 52 -13.28 11.91 13.61
CA PHE A 52 -11.91 11.76 14.13
C PHE A 52 -11.69 10.43 14.86
N ASN A 53 -12.67 9.96 15.65
CA ASN A 53 -12.57 8.69 16.36
C ASN A 53 -12.35 7.53 15.38
N PHE A 54 -13.08 7.49 14.26
CA PHE A 54 -12.89 6.50 13.22
C PHE A 54 -11.42 6.43 12.77
N PHE A 55 -10.80 7.57 12.42
CA PHE A 55 -9.40 7.57 11.98
C PHE A 55 -8.43 7.19 13.10
N ILE A 56 -8.67 7.67 14.32
CA ILE A 56 -7.81 7.38 15.48
C ILE A 56 -7.81 5.88 15.77
N ASP A 57 -8.98 5.24 15.76
CA ASP A 57 -9.12 3.81 16.07
C ASP A 57 -8.63 2.94 14.92
N THR A 58 -8.98 3.27 13.68
CA THR A 58 -8.59 2.52 12.48
C THR A 58 -7.08 2.50 12.29
N TYR A 59 -6.41 3.64 12.51
CA TYR A 59 -4.97 3.78 12.28
C TYR A 59 -4.15 3.80 13.57
N LYS A 60 -4.73 3.43 14.72
CA LYS A 60 -4.12 3.52 16.06
C LYS A 60 -2.65 3.11 16.08
N LYS A 61 -2.33 1.92 15.55
CA LYS A 61 -0.97 1.35 15.55
C LYS A 61 0.05 2.15 14.74
N THR A 62 -0.38 3.00 13.81
CA THR A 62 0.50 3.82 12.98
C THR A 62 0.74 5.22 13.56
N LEU A 63 -0.05 5.65 14.56
CA LEU A 63 0.02 6.99 15.11
C LEU A 63 1.21 7.16 16.06
N SER A 64 1.87 8.32 16.01
CA SER A 64 2.95 8.63 16.96
C SER A 64 2.45 8.69 18.40
N TRP A 65 1.19 9.09 18.61
CA TRP A 65 0.54 9.07 19.91
C TRP A 65 0.54 7.67 20.51
N TYR A 66 0.11 6.67 19.72
CA TYR A 66 0.07 5.29 20.20
C TYR A 66 1.47 4.75 20.50
N LYS A 67 2.48 5.08 19.68
CA LYS A 67 3.88 4.69 19.93
C LYS A 67 4.41 5.17 21.27
N ILE A 68 3.93 6.31 21.78
CA ILE A 68 4.28 6.81 23.12
C ILE A 68 3.54 5.99 24.18
N ILE A 69 2.21 5.89 24.07
CA ILE A 69 1.43 5.30 25.16
C ILE A 69 1.57 3.78 25.25
N SER A 70 1.87 3.08 24.15
CA SER A 70 1.99 1.62 24.12
C SER A 70 3.22 1.11 24.87
N TYR A 71 4.20 1.98 25.17
CA TYR A 71 5.37 1.58 25.95
C TYR A 71 5.03 1.34 27.43
N GLN A 72 3.85 1.76 27.89
CA GLN A 72 3.36 1.50 29.25
C GLN A 72 3.40 0.01 29.60
N GLU A 73 2.96 -0.85 28.68
CA GLU A 73 2.97 -2.31 28.88
C GLU A 73 4.36 -2.86 29.20
N ARG A 74 5.41 -2.28 28.60
CA ARG A 74 6.79 -2.68 28.84
C ARG A 74 7.34 -2.14 30.17
N ILE A 75 6.91 -0.94 30.57
CA ILE A 75 7.24 -0.38 31.88
C ILE A 75 6.63 -1.28 32.97
N ASP A 76 5.34 -1.59 32.86
CA ASP A 76 4.61 -2.38 33.84
C ASP A 76 5.21 -3.79 33.95
N TYR A 77 5.51 -4.45 32.82
CA TYR A 77 6.18 -5.75 32.81
C TYR A 77 7.50 -5.76 33.60
N PHE A 78 8.37 -4.75 33.38
CA PHE A 78 9.65 -4.71 34.08
C PHE A 78 9.50 -4.38 35.57
N GLU A 79 8.53 -3.56 35.96
CA GLU A 79 8.27 -3.29 37.37
C GLU A 79 7.67 -4.50 38.09
N GLU A 80 6.71 -5.19 37.47
CA GLU A 80 6.08 -6.41 38.01
C GLU A 80 7.09 -7.55 38.18
N THR A 81 8.05 -7.65 37.25
CA THR A 81 9.14 -8.65 37.32
C THR A 81 10.34 -8.18 38.15
N ASN A 82 10.23 -7.07 38.88
CA ASN A 82 11.33 -6.45 39.64
C ASN A 82 12.63 -6.33 38.81
N PHE A 83 12.49 -6.05 37.52
CA PHE A 83 13.55 -5.91 36.53
C PHE A 83 14.42 -7.17 36.37
N GLU A 84 14.00 -8.36 36.80
CA GLU A 84 14.79 -9.60 36.73
C GLU A 84 15.32 -9.87 35.31
N THR A 85 14.47 -9.65 34.30
CA THR A 85 14.77 -9.94 32.89
C THR A 85 15.38 -8.77 32.11
N PHE A 86 15.52 -7.60 32.73
CA PHE A 86 16.01 -6.38 32.07
C PHE A 86 17.51 -6.49 31.77
N ASN A 87 17.89 -6.28 30.50
CA ASN A 87 19.25 -6.45 30.00
C ASN A 87 19.73 -5.27 29.14
N GLU A 88 20.95 -5.36 28.61
CA GLU A 88 21.56 -4.32 27.77
C GLU A 88 20.74 -3.97 26.51
N LYS A 89 20.11 -4.96 25.86
CA LYS A 89 19.26 -4.73 24.69
C LYS A 89 17.99 -3.96 25.07
N ASP A 90 17.44 -4.19 26.27
CA ASP A 90 16.30 -3.44 26.79
C ASP A 90 16.67 -2.00 27.11
N LEU A 91 17.87 -1.77 27.66
CA LEU A 91 18.44 -0.44 27.87
C LEU A 91 18.58 0.33 26.55
N ASP A 92 19.15 -0.30 25.53
CA ASP A 92 19.27 0.29 24.19
C ASP A 92 17.90 0.62 23.60
N THR A 93 16.93 -0.29 23.78
CA THR A 93 15.56 -0.08 23.31
C THR A 93 14.90 1.10 24.04
N LEU A 94 15.06 1.20 25.36
CA LEU A 94 14.57 2.31 26.18
C LEU A 94 15.17 3.64 25.75
N ASN A 95 16.49 3.70 25.57
CA ASN A 95 17.18 4.91 25.16
C ASN A 95 16.77 5.36 23.75
N THR A 96 16.61 4.41 22.83
CA THR A 96 16.06 4.66 21.49
C THR A 96 14.63 5.18 21.58
N TYR A 97 13.77 4.56 22.40
CA TYR A 97 12.39 4.99 22.62
C TYR A 97 12.31 6.42 23.19
N ILE A 98 13.12 6.74 24.20
CA ILE A 98 13.19 8.09 24.78
C ILE A 98 13.57 9.11 23.69
N LYS A 99 14.65 8.87 22.96
CA LYS A 99 15.19 9.83 21.99
C LYS A 99 14.30 9.98 20.74
N ASP A 100 14.00 8.86 20.09
CA ASP A 100 13.46 8.84 18.74
C ASP A 100 11.93 8.78 18.73
N THR A 101 11.29 8.47 19.87
CA THR A 101 9.83 8.52 20.03
C THR A 101 9.41 9.64 20.95
N VAL A 102 9.65 9.54 22.26
CA VAL A 102 9.06 10.46 23.24
C VAL A 102 9.54 11.90 23.01
N LYS A 103 10.85 12.13 23.04
CA LYS A 103 11.42 13.48 22.90
C LYS A 103 11.19 14.06 21.50
N TYR A 104 11.29 13.22 20.47
CA TYR A 104 11.05 13.64 19.09
C TYR A 104 9.62 14.18 18.91
N TYR A 105 8.61 13.41 19.31
CA TYR A 105 7.21 13.80 19.10
C TYR A 105 6.75 14.92 20.04
N LEU A 106 7.21 14.95 21.30
CA LEU A 106 6.91 16.06 22.21
C LEU A 106 7.46 17.42 21.72
N LYS A 107 8.49 17.41 20.87
CA LYS A 107 9.02 18.62 20.20
C LYS A 107 8.29 18.99 18.92
N SER A 108 7.46 18.11 18.37
CA SER A 108 6.83 18.35 17.08
C SER A 108 5.91 19.58 17.14
N ALA A 109 5.90 20.37 16.08
CA ALA A 109 5.02 21.55 15.99
C ALA A 109 3.54 21.16 16.14
N SER A 110 3.19 19.98 15.63
CA SER A 110 1.85 19.41 15.71
C SER A 110 1.40 19.18 17.16
N TYR A 111 2.25 18.58 18.00
CA TYR A 111 1.94 18.34 19.42
C TYR A 111 1.92 19.64 20.22
N LYS A 112 2.87 20.55 19.98
CA LYS A 112 2.90 21.86 20.66
C LYS A 112 1.61 22.65 20.47
N ALA A 113 1.04 22.58 19.26
CA ALA A 113 -0.24 23.23 18.97
C ALA A 113 -1.43 22.58 19.71
N ALA A 114 -1.31 21.34 20.17
CA ALA A 114 -2.35 20.63 20.89
C ALA A 114 -2.29 20.81 22.41
N TYR A 115 -1.13 21.12 23.01
CA TYR A 115 -0.99 21.22 24.47
C TYR A 115 -1.99 22.17 25.13
N PRO A 116 -2.22 23.40 24.62
CA PRO A 116 -3.19 24.31 25.23
C PRO A 116 -4.64 23.81 25.19
N LEU A 117 -4.97 22.90 24.25
CA LEU A 117 -6.29 22.29 24.14
C LEU A 117 -6.48 21.11 25.12
N ILE A 118 -5.37 20.52 25.59
CA ILE A 118 -5.37 19.42 26.55
C ILE A 118 -5.37 19.97 27.97
N ASP A 119 -4.39 20.81 28.28
CA ASP A 119 -4.25 21.49 29.56
C ASP A 119 -3.33 22.72 29.37
N ALA A 120 -3.91 23.92 29.45
CA ALA A 120 -3.18 25.17 29.27
C ALA A 120 -2.16 25.47 30.39
N THR A 121 -2.27 24.78 31.54
CA THR A 121 -1.36 24.96 32.68
C THR A 121 -0.11 24.08 32.59
N VAL A 122 -0.14 23.08 31.72
CA VAL A 122 0.93 22.09 31.58
C VAL A 122 1.74 22.36 30.32
N ASN A 123 3.07 22.33 30.45
CA ASN A 123 3.99 22.41 29.31
C ASN A 123 4.85 21.13 29.20
N PRO A 124 4.43 20.15 28.37
CA PRO A 124 5.19 18.91 28.18
C PRO A 124 6.61 19.11 27.62
N GLN A 125 6.95 20.29 27.08
CA GLN A 125 8.32 20.58 26.67
C GLN A 125 9.29 20.68 27.85
N ILE A 126 8.80 21.02 29.05
CA ILE A 126 9.63 21.02 30.25
C ILE A 126 10.02 19.57 30.57
N TRP A 127 9.05 18.66 30.62
CA TRP A 127 9.29 17.24 30.86
C TRP A 127 10.19 16.62 29.80
N GLU A 128 10.02 17.00 28.53
CA GLU A 128 10.92 16.55 27.46
C GLU A 128 12.39 16.93 27.71
N LYS A 129 12.65 18.18 28.16
CA LYS A 129 14.01 18.65 28.43
C LYS A 129 14.63 17.95 29.64
N GLU A 130 13.81 17.69 30.66
CA GLU A 130 14.20 16.99 31.89
C GLU A 130 14.44 15.49 31.65
N LEU A 131 13.70 14.88 30.72
CA LEU A 131 13.83 13.47 30.37
C LEU A 131 15.17 13.20 29.69
N LYS A 132 16.05 12.47 30.39
CA LYS A 132 17.37 12.04 29.90
C LYS A 132 17.37 10.54 29.59
N THR A 133 18.23 10.15 28.66
CA THR A 133 18.58 8.75 28.47
C THR A 133 19.33 8.24 29.69
N VAL A 134 19.15 6.96 29.99
CA VAL A 134 19.91 6.25 31.03
C VAL A 134 21.36 6.06 30.53
N GLY A 135 22.34 6.13 31.43
CA GLY A 135 23.77 6.09 31.10
C GLY A 135 24.17 4.97 30.14
N SER A 136 25.16 5.23 29.27
CA SER A 136 25.73 4.23 28.37
C SER A 136 26.92 3.52 29.02
N LEU A 137 27.05 2.21 28.82
CA LEU A 137 28.22 1.44 29.23
C LEU A 137 29.49 2.01 28.57
N LYS A 138 30.55 2.26 29.35
CA LYS A 138 31.86 2.61 28.77
C LYS A 138 32.47 1.35 28.14
N LYS A 139 33.41 1.53 27.20
CA LYS A 139 34.10 0.46 26.43
C LYS A 139 34.69 -0.72 27.25
N ARG A 140 34.73 -0.65 28.57
CA ARG A 140 35.31 -1.66 29.49
C ARG A 140 34.36 -2.10 30.61
N GLU A 141 33.16 -1.53 30.70
CA GLU A 141 32.18 -1.88 31.73
C GLU A 141 31.21 -2.93 31.17
N THR A 142 30.83 -3.92 31.97
CA THR A 142 29.77 -4.87 31.59
C THR A 142 28.42 -4.45 32.17
N PHE A 143 27.33 -4.87 31.52
CA PHE A 143 25.98 -4.60 32.01
C PHE A 143 25.77 -5.11 33.45
N GLU A 144 26.26 -6.33 33.74
CA GLU A 144 26.11 -6.94 35.07
C GLU A 144 26.85 -6.18 36.17
N GLU A 145 28.03 -5.63 35.89
CA GLU A 145 28.78 -4.79 36.84
C GLU A 145 28.03 -3.52 37.24
N LYS A 146 27.25 -2.96 36.31
CA LYS A 146 26.53 -1.70 36.46
C LYS A 146 25.03 -1.87 36.69
N ARG A 147 24.54 -3.10 36.74
CA ARG A 147 23.11 -3.43 36.74
C ARG A 147 22.33 -2.64 37.80
N SER A 148 22.78 -2.66 39.05
CA SER A 148 22.08 -1.98 40.15
C SER A 148 21.99 -0.45 39.94
N GLU A 149 23.06 0.19 39.44
CA GLU A 149 23.10 1.62 39.14
C GLU A 149 22.16 1.96 37.97
N ILE A 150 22.23 1.17 36.89
CA ILE A 150 21.38 1.31 35.70
C ILE A 150 19.90 1.16 36.07
N ILE A 151 19.53 0.12 36.84
CA ILE A 151 18.13 -0.10 37.22
C ILE A 151 17.58 1.06 38.06
N LEU A 152 18.37 1.64 38.96
CA LEU A 152 17.95 2.83 39.71
C LEU A 152 17.67 4.03 38.78
N GLU A 153 18.52 4.27 37.78
CA GLU A 153 18.28 5.29 36.76
C GLU A 153 17.03 4.99 35.92
N VAL A 154 16.86 3.72 35.51
CA VAL A 154 15.70 3.25 34.75
C VAL A 154 14.40 3.50 35.52
N GLN A 155 14.35 3.19 36.82
CA GLN A 155 13.18 3.44 37.68
C GLN A 155 12.82 4.92 37.75
N ALA A 156 13.83 5.80 37.85
CA ALA A 156 13.62 7.25 37.86
C ALA A 156 13.06 7.74 36.51
N VAL A 157 13.60 7.23 35.41
CA VAL A 157 13.14 7.52 34.04
C VAL A 157 11.73 6.97 33.81
N PHE A 158 11.42 5.77 34.27
CA PHE A 158 10.09 5.16 34.17
C PHE A 158 9.03 6.01 34.87
N SER A 159 9.34 6.55 36.05
CA SER A 159 8.44 7.47 36.76
C SER A 159 8.10 8.72 35.93
N GLN A 160 9.09 9.29 35.24
CA GLN A 160 8.87 10.42 34.33
C GLN A 160 8.08 10.01 33.08
N LEU A 161 8.39 8.85 32.50
CA LEU A 161 7.69 8.31 31.33
C LEU A 161 6.22 8.04 31.65
N LYS A 162 5.89 7.46 32.80
CA LYS A 162 4.50 7.24 33.23
C LYS A 162 3.71 8.54 33.31
N LYS A 163 4.30 9.62 33.82
CA LYS A 163 3.67 10.95 33.85
C LYS A 163 3.36 11.46 32.44
N ILE A 164 4.32 11.33 31.51
CA ILE A 164 4.15 11.73 30.11
C ILE A 164 3.06 10.86 29.44
N ILE A 165 3.12 9.54 29.64
CA ILE A 165 2.18 8.59 29.07
C ILE A 165 0.77 8.87 29.59
N ALA A 166 0.59 9.11 30.89
CA ALA A 166 -0.71 9.44 31.48
C ALA A 166 -1.31 10.71 30.87
N TYR A 167 -0.51 11.76 30.70
CA TYR A 167 -0.94 12.98 30.01
C TYR A 167 -1.37 12.69 28.56
N CYS A 168 -0.53 11.97 27.80
CA CYS A 168 -0.83 11.63 26.43
C CYS A 168 -2.07 10.72 26.30
N ASN A 169 -2.28 9.80 27.24
CA ASN A 169 -3.38 8.83 27.22
C ASN A 169 -4.69 9.34 27.86
N SER A 170 -4.68 10.54 28.46
CA SER A 170 -5.91 11.20 28.93
C SER A 170 -6.92 11.37 27.80
N ASP A 171 -8.21 11.54 28.13
CA ASP A 171 -9.27 11.72 27.11
C ASP A 171 -8.96 12.86 26.14
N LEU A 172 -8.51 14.01 26.66
CA LEU A 172 -8.11 15.16 25.84
C LEU A 172 -6.77 14.92 25.14
N GLY A 173 -5.84 14.21 25.78
CA GLY A 173 -4.57 13.80 25.17
C GLY A 173 -4.79 12.94 23.93
N ARG A 174 -5.62 11.90 24.03
CA ARG A 174 -6.06 11.09 22.88
C ARG A 174 -6.76 11.98 21.86
N LYS A 175 -7.75 12.78 22.26
CA LYS A 175 -8.55 13.62 21.36
C LYS A 175 -7.69 14.53 20.50
N TYR A 176 -6.76 15.28 21.10
CA TYR A 176 -6.00 16.32 20.39
C TYR A 176 -4.66 15.82 19.83
N LEU A 177 -3.91 14.96 20.52
CA LEU A 177 -2.64 14.45 19.98
C LEU A 177 -2.87 13.45 18.85
N ALA A 178 -3.76 12.48 19.06
CA ALA A 178 -4.09 11.52 18.00
C ALA A 178 -4.86 12.19 16.86
N GLY A 179 -5.75 13.16 17.17
CA GLY A 179 -6.40 14.02 16.19
C GLY A 179 -5.39 14.73 15.27
N LYS A 180 -4.39 15.38 15.87
CA LYS A 180 -3.29 16.02 15.12
C LYS A 180 -2.48 15.02 14.28
N ASN A 181 -2.30 13.78 14.74
CA ASN A 181 -1.64 12.76 13.92
C ASN A 181 -2.46 12.43 12.67
N VAL A 182 -3.73 12.05 12.84
CA VAL A 182 -4.56 11.58 11.72
C VAL A 182 -4.80 12.65 10.65
N ILE A 183 -4.79 13.94 11.04
CA ILE A 183 -4.88 15.07 10.09
C ILE A 183 -3.80 14.95 9.02
N TYR A 184 -2.55 14.80 9.43
CA TYR A 184 -1.41 14.87 8.52
C TYR A 184 -1.02 13.51 7.93
N THR A 185 -1.36 12.40 8.58
CA THR A 185 -1.00 11.07 8.10
C THR A 185 -2.06 10.43 7.20
N VAL A 186 -3.35 10.78 7.39
CA VAL A 186 -4.47 10.13 6.69
C VAL A 186 -5.39 11.15 6.03
N ILE A 187 -5.99 12.07 6.79
CA ILE A 187 -7.08 12.93 6.30
C ILE A 187 -6.61 13.82 5.14
N ARG A 188 -5.42 14.43 5.27
CA ARG A 188 -4.82 15.30 4.25
C ARG A 188 -4.66 14.63 2.89
N ASN A 189 -4.63 13.28 2.83
CA ASN A 189 -4.49 12.55 1.57
C ASN A 189 -5.76 12.59 0.71
N GLY A 190 -6.93 12.91 1.28
CA GLY A 190 -8.16 13.06 0.50
C GLY A 190 -8.52 14.51 0.17
N TRP A 191 -8.22 15.44 1.06
CA TRP A 191 -8.50 16.86 0.87
C TRP A 191 -7.54 17.74 1.70
N ASP A 192 -7.32 18.97 1.26
CA ASP A 192 -6.38 19.93 1.88
C ASP A 192 -6.88 21.39 1.70
N GLY A 193 -6.21 22.34 2.36
CA GLY A 193 -6.38 23.77 2.11
C GLY A 193 -7.63 24.43 2.71
N VAL A 194 -8.48 23.68 3.42
CA VAL A 194 -9.70 24.18 4.07
C VAL A 194 -9.81 23.70 5.52
N SER A 195 -10.73 24.30 6.30
CA SER A 195 -10.94 23.98 7.72
C SER A 195 -9.61 23.93 8.50
N PHE A 196 -9.38 22.90 9.31
CA PHE A 196 -8.17 22.73 10.11
C PHE A 196 -6.88 22.52 9.28
N LEU A 197 -7.00 22.28 7.97
CA LEU A 197 -5.89 22.22 7.01
C LEU A 197 -5.64 23.58 6.31
N PHE A 198 -6.49 24.57 6.56
CA PHE A 198 -6.22 25.93 6.11
C PHE A 198 -5.11 26.56 6.96
N ARG A 199 -4.04 27.00 6.30
CA ARG A 199 -2.82 27.52 6.95
C ARG A 199 -3.07 28.71 7.89
N GLN A 200 -4.16 29.45 7.67
CA GLN A 200 -4.54 30.63 8.46
C GLN A 200 -5.86 30.41 9.22
N THR A 201 -6.21 29.16 9.54
CA THR A 201 -7.40 28.91 10.36
C THR A 201 -7.33 29.68 11.68
N LYS A 202 -8.47 30.29 12.05
CA LYS A 202 -8.64 31.02 13.30
C LYS A 202 -9.27 30.16 14.40
N ILE A 203 -9.62 28.92 14.10
CA ILE A 203 -10.25 27.98 15.03
C ILE A 203 -9.20 26.92 15.41
N PRO A 204 -8.55 27.05 16.59
CA PRO A 204 -7.46 26.12 16.96
C PRO A 204 -7.93 24.69 17.17
N ASP A 205 -9.17 24.52 17.66
CA ASP A 205 -9.80 23.22 17.84
C ASP A 205 -10.29 22.66 16.50
N MET A 206 -9.59 21.63 16.02
CA MET A 206 -9.90 20.96 14.75
C MET A 206 -11.28 20.31 14.68
N TYR A 207 -11.88 19.94 15.82
CA TYR A 207 -13.23 19.37 15.85
C TYR A 207 -14.28 20.45 15.59
N LEU A 208 -14.12 21.60 16.25
CA LEU A 208 -14.97 22.77 16.05
C LEU A 208 -14.79 23.38 14.66
N ASP A 209 -13.55 23.40 14.16
CA ASP A 209 -13.27 23.88 12.80
C ASP A 209 -13.96 22.99 11.76
N TYR A 210 -13.84 21.67 11.87
CA TYR A 210 -14.52 20.73 10.97
C TYR A 210 -16.05 20.90 11.02
N GLN A 211 -16.62 21.00 12.22
CA GLN A 211 -18.05 21.24 12.40
C GLN A 211 -18.49 22.55 11.75
N SER A 212 -17.74 23.62 11.95
CA SER A 212 -18.01 24.93 11.36
C SER A 212 -17.98 24.89 9.83
N TYR A 213 -17.01 24.21 9.23
CA TYR A 213 -16.80 24.23 7.78
C TYR A 213 -17.66 23.23 6.99
N PHE A 214 -17.85 22.01 7.51
CA PHE A 214 -18.51 20.91 6.79
C PHE A 214 -19.93 20.61 7.26
N LEU A 215 -20.29 20.96 8.50
CA LEU A 215 -21.57 20.56 9.10
C LEU A 215 -22.58 21.69 9.29
N SER A 216 -22.12 22.92 9.54
CA SER A 216 -22.99 24.06 9.85
C SER A 216 -24.08 24.30 8.79
N GLU A 217 -23.69 24.30 7.51
CA GLU A 217 -24.60 24.55 6.37
C GLU A 217 -25.60 23.41 6.13
N LEU A 218 -25.37 22.19 6.66
CA LEU A 218 -26.28 21.05 6.44
C LEU A 218 -27.65 21.28 7.08
N THR A 219 -27.67 21.88 8.27
CA THR A 219 -28.91 22.10 9.04
C THR A 219 -29.81 23.11 8.35
N GLU A 220 -29.22 24.19 7.79
CA GLU A 220 -29.98 25.18 7.01
C GLU A 220 -30.48 24.59 5.69
N TYR A 221 -29.64 23.76 5.05
CA TYR A 221 -29.93 23.16 3.76
C TYR A 221 -31.15 22.24 3.76
N THR A 222 -31.36 21.45 4.81
CA THR A 222 -32.51 20.53 4.90
C THR A 222 -33.83 21.27 5.07
N ALA A 223 -33.85 22.47 5.67
CA ALA A 223 -35.07 23.20 5.97
C ALA A 223 -35.66 23.99 4.79
N GLU A 224 -34.84 24.48 3.85
CA GLU A 224 -35.27 25.45 2.83
C GLU A 224 -35.16 24.95 1.38
N LYS A 225 -34.91 23.66 1.19
CA LYS A 225 -34.53 23.05 -0.09
C LYS A 225 -35.44 23.40 -1.27
N GLU A 226 -36.74 23.54 -1.03
CA GLU A 226 -37.75 23.84 -2.06
C GLU A 226 -37.62 25.23 -2.69
N LYS A 227 -36.94 26.18 -2.03
CA LYS A 227 -36.77 27.57 -2.51
C LYS A 227 -35.56 27.74 -3.43
N TYR A 228 -34.73 26.71 -3.54
CA TYR A 228 -33.42 26.78 -4.18
C TYR A 228 -33.51 26.59 -5.70
N LYS A 229 -32.77 27.43 -6.45
CA LYS A 229 -32.82 27.46 -7.93
C LYS A 229 -31.63 26.77 -8.60
N HIS A 230 -30.50 26.66 -7.90
CA HIS A 230 -29.30 26.01 -8.43
C HIS A 230 -29.33 24.51 -8.14
N HIS A 231 -28.52 23.73 -8.86
CA HIS A 231 -28.50 22.28 -8.75
C HIS A 231 -27.08 21.78 -8.48
N CYS A 232 -26.96 20.79 -7.60
CA CYS A 232 -25.70 20.11 -7.30
C CYS A 232 -25.17 19.37 -8.51
N SER A 233 -23.90 19.57 -8.87
CA SER A 233 -23.27 18.90 -10.01
C SER A 233 -23.18 17.37 -9.85
N ASN A 234 -23.14 16.86 -8.61
CA ASN A 234 -23.03 15.42 -8.34
C ASN A 234 -24.39 14.72 -8.21
N CYS A 235 -25.33 15.26 -7.42
CA CYS A 235 -26.59 14.58 -7.10
C CYS A 235 -27.84 15.26 -7.66
N ASN A 236 -27.68 16.36 -8.39
CA ASN A 236 -28.75 17.16 -8.99
C ASN A 236 -29.80 17.69 -7.98
N GLN A 237 -29.51 17.68 -6.68
CA GLN A 237 -30.40 18.23 -5.67
C GLN A 237 -30.34 19.77 -5.66
N PRO A 238 -31.47 20.46 -5.39
CA PRO A 238 -31.51 21.92 -5.32
C PRO A 238 -30.56 22.49 -4.25
N MET A 239 -29.89 23.62 -4.54
CA MET A 239 -28.96 24.29 -3.63
C MET A 239 -29.00 25.83 -3.75
N LYS A 240 -28.61 26.52 -2.68
CA LYS A 240 -28.76 27.99 -2.54
C LYS A 240 -27.88 28.81 -3.49
N ASN A 241 -26.66 28.36 -3.76
CA ASN A 241 -25.65 29.06 -4.57
C ASN A 241 -24.48 28.11 -4.91
N TYR A 242 -23.58 28.50 -5.82
CA TYR A 242 -22.41 27.70 -6.23
C TYR A 242 -21.13 27.92 -5.37
N LYS A 243 -21.24 28.31 -4.08
CA LYS A 243 -20.06 28.57 -3.24
C LYS A 243 -19.30 27.31 -2.82
N ASN A 244 -19.98 26.18 -2.73
CA ASN A 244 -19.39 24.91 -2.33
C ASN A 244 -18.70 24.24 -3.53
N ASP A 245 -17.57 24.80 -3.95
CA ASP A 245 -16.74 24.23 -5.01
C ASP A 245 -15.98 22.97 -4.53
N LEU A 246 -15.22 22.35 -5.44
CA LEU A 246 -14.44 21.13 -5.19
C LEU A 246 -12.95 21.40 -5.00
N ASN A 247 -12.53 22.67 -4.82
CA ASN A 247 -11.11 23.05 -4.79
C ASN A 247 -10.32 22.41 -3.63
N PHE A 248 -11.03 22.01 -2.58
CA PHE A 248 -10.47 21.40 -1.38
C PHE A 248 -10.08 19.93 -1.60
N LEU A 249 -10.64 19.28 -2.62
CA LEU A 249 -10.29 17.91 -2.97
C LEU A 249 -8.94 17.88 -3.69
N ASN A 250 -8.06 16.99 -3.23
CA ASN A 250 -6.75 16.81 -3.84
C ASN A 250 -6.89 16.42 -5.32
N GLN A 251 -6.13 17.06 -6.22
CA GLN A 251 -6.04 16.70 -7.64
C GLN A 251 -7.38 16.65 -8.41
N THR A 252 -8.44 17.31 -7.93
CA THR A 252 -9.77 17.29 -8.58
C THR A 252 -10.25 18.70 -8.93
N GLY A 253 -10.45 19.56 -7.93
CA GLY A 253 -11.03 20.88 -8.15
C GLY A 253 -10.02 21.92 -8.65
N PHE A 254 -10.53 23.11 -8.92
CA PHE A 254 -9.76 24.30 -9.26
C PHE A 254 -10.26 25.50 -8.46
N ASP A 255 -9.43 26.53 -8.33
CA ASP A 255 -9.81 27.79 -7.68
C ASP A 255 -10.83 28.52 -8.57
N ALA A 256 -12.12 28.33 -8.28
CA ALA A 256 -13.20 28.89 -9.07
C ALA A 256 -13.24 30.43 -9.07
N ASN A 257 -12.64 31.08 -8.07
CA ASN A 257 -12.58 32.54 -7.99
C ASN A 257 -11.45 33.13 -8.84
N ARG A 258 -10.32 32.43 -8.97
CA ARG A 258 -9.14 32.93 -9.67
C ARG A 258 -8.92 32.32 -11.06
N LYS A 259 -9.48 31.14 -11.33
CA LYS A 259 -9.25 30.35 -12.55
C LYS A 259 -10.55 30.05 -13.29
N THR A 260 -11.30 31.10 -13.61
CA THR A 260 -12.59 30.99 -14.31
C THR A 260 -12.48 30.39 -15.73
N SER A 261 -11.29 30.36 -16.34
CA SER A 261 -11.06 29.75 -17.65
C SER A 261 -11.19 28.23 -17.68
N HIS A 262 -11.27 27.56 -16.51
CA HIS A 262 -11.49 26.12 -16.44
C HIS A 262 -12.96 25.70 -16.64
N VAL A 263 -13.88 26.65 -16.69
CA VAL A 263 -15.32 26.41 -16.87
C VAL A 263 -15.84 27.09 -18.14
N TRP A 264 -16.86 26.48 -18.73
CA TRP A 264 -17.48 26.99 -19.96
C TRP A 264 -18.03 28.41 -19.74
N ASN A 265 -17.72 29.31 -20.68
CA ASN A 265 -18.15 30.70 -20.65
C ASN A 265 -17.82 31.45 -19.34
N PHE A 266 -16.76 31.03 -18.62
CA PHE A 266 -16.32 31.63 -17.36
C PHE A 266 -17.37 31.65 -16.25
N ASN A 267 -18.43 30.84 -16.36
CA ASN A 267 -19.49 30.74 -15.37
C ASN A 267 -19.39 29.40 -14.64
N ASN A 268 -19.06 29.43 -13.34
CA ASN A 268 -18.88 28.19 -12.58
C ASN A 268 -20.24 27.58 -12.20
N ASP A 269 -20.55 26.45 -12.82
CA ASP A 269 -21.66 25.57 -12.48
C ASP A 269 -21.20 24.27 -11.79
N ILE A 270 -19.89 24.13 -11.53
CA ILE A 270 -19.28 23.00 -10.84
C ILE A 270 -19.24 23.30 -9.33
N ALA A 271 -20.35 23.01 -8.65
CA ALA A 271 -20.43 23.07 -7.19
C ALA A 271 -21.39 22.01 -6.65
N VAL A 272 -21.26 21.71 -5.37
CA VAL A 272 -21.99 20.63 -4.71
C VAL A 272 -22.89 21.12 -3.59
N CYS A 273 -23.98 20.40 -3.31
CA CYS A 273 -24.80 20.70 -2.16
C CYS A 273 -24.07 20.36 -0.84
N PRO A 274 -24.48 20.94 0.30
CA PRO A 274 -23.86 20.66 1.61
C PRO A 274 -23.76 19.17 1.94
N MET A 275 -24.76 18.35 1.58
CA MET A 275 -24.71 16.90 1.79
C MET A 275 -23.58 16.24 0.99
N CYS A 276 -23.43 16.58 -0.28
CA CYS A 276 -22.32 16.04 -1.09
C CYS A 276 -20.96 16.54 -0.59
N LYS A 277 -20.86 17.81 -0.15
CA LYS A 277 -19.64 18.34 0.48
C LYS A 277 -19.22 17.54 1.71
N LEU A 278 -20.18 17.17 2.58
CA LEU A 278 -19.92 16.28 3.72
C LEU A 278 -19.41 14.91 3.26
N VAL A 279 -20.07 14.28 2.28
CA VAL A 279 -19.64 12.97 1.75
C VAL A 279 -18.22 13.05 1.20
N TYR A 280 -17.88 14.08 0.42
CA TYR A 280 -16.52 14.28 -0.09
C TYR A 280 -15.48 14.47 1.03
N SER A 281 -15.83 15.12 2.14
CA SER A 281 -14.93 15.21 3.30
C SER A 281 -14.63 13.86 3.93
N CYS A 282 -15.50 12.85 3.74
CA CYS A 282 -15.30 11.48 4.22
C CYS A 282 -14.43 10.63 3.29
N LEU A 283 -13.97 11.16 2.15
CA LEU A 283 -13.14 10.43 1.20
C LEU A 283 -11.93 9.71 1.82
N PRO A 284 -11.15 10.32 2.74
CA PRO A 284 -10.02 9.63 3.35
C PRO A 284 -10.44 8.38 4.15
N ALA A 285 -11.67 8.32 4.65
CA ALA A 285 -12.18 7.15 5.38
C ALA A 285 -12.61 6.02 4.44
N GLY A 286 -12.81 6.30 3.14
CA GLY A 286 -13.10 5.28 2.13
C GLY A 286 -11.86 4.61 1.56
N PHE A 287 -10.72 5.31 1.59
CA PHE A 287 -9.43 4.74 1.21
C PHE A 287 -8.83 3.89 2.32
N THR A 288 -8.07 2.88 1.94
CA THR A 288 -7.18 2.15 2.83
C THR A 288 -5.76 2.67 2.61
N TYR A 289 -5.07 3.08 3.67
CA TYR A 289 -3.74 3.69 3.60
C TYR A 289 -2.70 2.84 4.32
N ALA A 290 -1.54 2.67 3.70
CA ALA A 290 -0.36 2.06 4.29
C ALA A 290 0.90 2.73 3.71
N TYR A 291 1.85 3.14 4.56
CA TYR A 291 3.14 3.72 4.13
C TYR A 291 3.05 4.91 3.17
N GLN A 292 2.11 5.84 3.40
CA GLN A 292 1.84 7.00 2.53
C GLN A 292 1.29 6.63 1.14
N GLU A 293 0.93 5.37 0.93
CA GLU A 293 0.18 4.90 -0.22
C GLU A 293 -1.26 4.62 0.18
N GLY A 294 -2.19 4.91 -0.71
CA GLY A 294 -3.62 4.66 -0.52
C GLY A 294 -4.17 3.79 -1.64
N MET A 295 -5.21 3.02 -1.35
CA MET A 295 -5.96 2.28 -2.36
C MET A 295 -7.45 2.29 -2.07
N PHE A 296 -8.24 2.42 -3.13
CA PHE A 296 -9.68 2.32 -3.14
C PHE A 296 -10.13 1.51 -4.37
N ILE A 297 -11.14 0.67 -4.18
CA ILE A 297 -11.67 -0.21 -5.23
C ILE A 297 -13.09 0.23 -5.56
N ASN A 298 -13.27 0.86 -6.71
CA ASN A 298 -14.56 1.37 -7.16
C ASN A 298 -15.37 0.27 -7.87
N ALA A 299 -15.78 -0.75 -7.13
CA ALA A 299 -16.65 -1.83 -7.59
C ALA A 299 -18.13 -1.41 -7.51
N ASN A 300 -18.53 -0.48 -8.36
CA ASN A 300 -19.78 0.30 -8.22
C ASN A 300 -21.03 -0.30 -8.90
N THR A 301 -21.00 -1.57 -9.33
CA THR A 301 -22.19 -2.25 -9.87
C THR A 301 -23.34 -2.26 -8.85
N GLU A 302 -23.01 -2.46 -7.58
CA GLU A 302 -23.93 -2.42 -6.43
C GLU A 302 -23.22 -1.82 -5.21
N ALA A 303 -23.96 -1.07 -4.38
CA ALA A 303 -23.43 -0.44 -3.16
C ALA A 303 -22.90 -1.48 -2.16
N LYS A 304 -23.55 -2.65 -2.07
CA LYS A 304 -23.07 -3.74 -1.22
C LYS A 304 -21.69 -4.25 -1.67
N MET A 305 -21.51 -4.46 -2.97
CA MET A 305 -20.24 -4.92 -3.55
C MET A 305 -19.12 -3.90 -3.33
N LEU A 306 -19.41 -2.61 -3.52
CA LEU A 306 -18.48 -1.53 -3.24
C LEU A 306 -18.01 -1.54 -1.77
N LEU A 307 -18.95 -1.65 -0.83
CA LEU A 307 -18.67 -1.65 0.61
C LEU A 307 -17.91 -2.91 1.04
N ASP A 308 -18.37 -4.10 0.64
CA ASP A 308 -17.73 -5.38 0.99
C ASP A 308 -16.27 -5.45 0.52
N THR A 309 -16.04 -5.00 -0.72
CA THR A 309 -14.70 -5.06 -1.33
C THR A 309 -13.71 -4.15 -0.61
N ASN A 310 -14.12 -2.92 -0.26
CA ASN A 310 -13.23 -1.99 0.45
C ASN A 310 -13.06 -2.33 1.94
N GLN A 311 -14.07 -2.94 2.58
CA GLN A 311 -13.92 -3.45 3.95
C GLN A 311 -12.94 -4.62 4.04
N LEU A 312 -12.99 -5.53 3.06
CA LEU A 312 -12.04 -6.64 2.98
C LEU A 312 -10.62 -6.15 2.69
N LEU A 313 -10.48 -5.18 1.78
CA LEU A 313 -9.20 -4.50 1.55
C LEU A 313 -8.64 -3.90 2.86
N GLN A 314 -9.45 -3.12 3.58
CA GLN A 314 -9.03 -2.47 4.82
C GLN A 314 -8.60 -3.49 5.87
N ARG A 315 -9.40 -4.54 6.09
CA ARG A 315 -9.10 -5.62 7.04
C ARG A 315 -7.77 -6.28 6.74
N ASN A 316 -7.54 -6.65 5.49
CA ASN A 316 -6.34 -7.40 5.09
C ASN A 316 -5.07 -6.54 5.13
N VAL A 317 -5.17 -5.23 4.86
CA VAL A 317 -4.01 -4.32 4.92
C VAL A 317 -3.68 -3.89 6.35
N LEU A 318 -4.69 -3.57 7.18
CA LEU A 318 -4.47 -3.03 8.53
C LEU A 318 -4.36 -4.12 9.61
N ASN A 319 -4.89 -5.32 9.37
CA ASN A 319 -4.82 -6.47 10.28
C ASN A 319 -4.31 -7.72 9.54
N PRO A 320 -3.02 -7.75 9.16
CA PRO A 320 -2.46 -8.91 8.48
C PRO A 320 -2.51 -10.15 9.37
N VAL A 321 -2.81 -11.31 8.76
CA VAL A 321 -2.86 -12.60 9.46
C VAL A 321 -1.46 -13.21 9.55
N GLY A 322 -1.00 -13.56 10.76
CA GLY A 322 0.28 -14.24 11.04
C GLY A 322 1.40 -13.33 11.55
N GLU A 323 2.65 -13.82 11.54
CA GLU A 323 3.88 -13.06 11.91
C GLU A 323 4.26 -11.98 10.89
N SER A 324 3.41 -11.71 9.89
CA SER A 324 3.66 -10.67 8.91
C SER A 324 3.44 -9.31 9.57
N THR A 325 4.51 -8.52 9.68
CA THR A 325 4.39 -7.13 10.13
C THR A 325 3.54 -6.34 9.13
N LEU A 326 2.94 -5.24 9.57
CA LEU A 326 2.27 -4.27 8.68
C LEU A 326 3.12 -3.93 7.43
N ASN A 327 4.45 -4.07 7.53
CA ASN A 327 5.44 -3.75 6.50
C ASN A 327 5.42 -4.71 5.30
N GLU A 328 4.79 -5.89 5.40
CA GLU A 328 4.90 -6.97 4.40
C GLU A 328 3.63 -7.19 3.56
N THR A 329 2.48 -6.63 3.98
CA THR A 329 1.21 -6.91 3.28
C THR A 329 0.97 -5.90 2.18
N SER A 330 1.35 -6.29 0.96
CA SER A 330 1.09 -5.49 -0.23
C SER A 330 -0.43 -5.28 -0.41
N PRO A 331 -0.92 -4.04 -0.59
CA PRO A 331 -2.34 -3.77 -0.87
C PRO A 331 -2.89 -4.61 -2.03
N TYR A 332 -2.04 -4.95 -2.99
CA TYR A 332 -2.38 -5.83 -4.10
C TYR A 332 -2.73 -7.27 -3.67
N VAL A 333 -2.12 -7.81 -2.61
CA VAL A 333 -2.51 -9.13 -2.05
C VAL A 333 -3.92 -9.06 -1.47
N ALA A 334 -4.20 -8.02 -0.68
CA ALA A 334 -5.52 -7.78 -0.10
C ALA A 334 -6.61 -7.61 -1.15
N LEU A 335 -6.31 -6.88 -2.24
CA LEU A 335 -7.17 -6.73 -3.40
C LEU A 335 -7.46 -8.07 -4.10
N LEU A 336 -6.43 -8.90 -4.33
CA LEU A 336 -6.63 -10.22 -4.95
C LEU A 336 -7.51 -11.14 -4.11
N GLN A 337 -7.27 -11.19 -2.80
CA GLN A 337 -8.14 -11.94 -1.88
C GLN A 337 -9.57 -11.39 -1.92
N GLY A 338 -9.71 -10.06 -1.95
CA GLY A 338 -10.98 -9.36 -2.09
C GLY A 338 -11.80 -9.78 -3.30
N ILE A 339 -11.15 -9.75 -4.46
CA ILE A 339 -11.73 -10.16 -5.73
C ILE A 339 -12.12 -11.64 -5.68
N GLN A 340 -11.24 -12.52 -5.20
CA GLN A 340 -11.47 -13.98 -5.18
C GLN A 340 -12.66 -14.36 -4.27
N GLU A 341 -12.74 -13.79 -3.07
CA GLU A 341 -13.85 -14.04 -2.17
C GLU A 341 -15.20 -13.63 -2.77
N GLN A 342 -15.21 -12.59 -3.61
CA GLN A 342 -16.43 -12.09 -4.25
C GLN A 342 -16.78 -12.86 -5.53
N GLN A 343 -15.80 -13.26 -6.34
CA GLN A 343 -16.02 -14.13 -7.52
C GLN A 343 -16.68 -15.45 -7.13
N ASN A 344 -16.28 -16.05 -6.01
CA ASN A 344 -16.90 -17.28 -5.50
C ASN A 344 -18.36 -17.08 -5.04
N LYS A 345 -18.83 -15.84 -4.88
CA LYS A 345 -20.15 -15.50 -4.33
C LYS A 345 -21.11 -14.89 -5.36
N SER A 346 -20.65 -14.40 -6.52
CA SER A 346 -21.51 -13.65 -7.44
C SER A 346 -21.11 -13.76 -8.93
N THR A 347 -22.04 -14.20 -9.77
CA THR A 347 -21.93 -14.20 -11.24
C THR A 347 -21.84 -12.79 -11.82
N LYS A 348 -22.28 -11.75 -11.09
CA LYS A 348 -22.20 -10.34 -11.55
C LYS A 348 -20.76 -9.81 -11.59
N TYR A 349 -19.86 -10.41 -10.80
CA TYR A 349 -18.43 -10.07 -10.84
C TYR A 349 -17.81 -10.42 -12.21
N GLU A 350 -18.38 -11.39 -12.92
CA GLU A 350 -17.95 -11.76 -14.27
C GLU A 350 -18.28 -10.69 -15.32
N LEU A 351 -19.02 -9.62 -14.99
CA LEU A 351 -19.47 -8.59 -15.95
C LEU A 351 -18.88 -7.18 -15.72
N ALA A 352 -18.22 -6.92 -14.59
CA ALA A 352 -17.81 -5.56 -14.21
C ALA A 352 -16.32 -5.28 -14.47
N GLU A 353 -16.02 -4.12 -15.08
CA GLU A 353 -14.68 -3.56 -15.07
C GLU A 353 -14.47 -2.80 -13.75
N ILE A 354 -13.57 -3.32 -12.91
CA ILE A 354 -13.35 -2.73 -11.58
C ILE A 354 -12.26 -1.68 -11.67
N GLN A 355 -12.60 -0.44 -11.34
CA GLN A 355 -11.60 0.62 -11.27
C GLN A 355 -10.87 0.59 -9.92
N VAL A 356 -9.56 0.43 -9.98
CA VAL A 356 -8.65 0.52 -8.83
C VAL A 356 -8.03 1.91 -8.84
N VAL A 357 -8.25 2.65 -7.76
CA VAL A 357 -7.69 3.99 -7.54
C VAL A 357 -6.57 3.89 -6.51
N ARG A 358 -5.36 4.26 -6.91
CA ARG A 358 -4.18 4.28 -6.05
C ARG A 358 -3.78 5.70 -5.77
N TYR A 359 -3.42 6.00 -4.53
CA TYR A 359 -2.83 7.26 -4.12
C TYR A 359 -1.36 7.02 -3.83
N GLU A 360 -0.47 7.54 -4.66
CA GLU A 360 0.98 7.38 -4.52
C GLU A 360 1.64 8.74 -4.81
N LYS A 361 2.58 9.18 -3.94
CA LYS A 361 3.32 10.43 -4.11
C LYS A 361 2.42 11.66 -4.36
N GLU A 362 1.38 11.82 -3.54
CA GLU A 362 0.40 12.92 -3.64
C GLU A 362 -0.38 12.99 -4.97
N THR A 363 -0.46 11.87 -5.71
CA THR A 363 -1.19 11.78 -6.99
C THR A 363 -2.09 10.55 -7.04
N TYR A 364 -3.22 10.66 -7.74
CA TYR A 364 -4.09 9.52 -8.04
C TYR A 364 -3.66 8.81 -9.33
N ARG A 365 -3.66 7.47 -9.29
CA ARG A 365 -3.37 6.59 -10.42
C ARG A 365 -4.52 5.61 -10.59
N PHE A 366 -5.00 5.50 -11.82
CA PHE A 366 -6.16 4.68 -12.15
C PHE A 366 -5.74 3.45 -12.94
N SER A 367 -6.32 2.31 -12.59
CA SER A 367 -6.22 1.08 -13.37
C SER A 367 -7.59 0.44 -13.48
N LEU A 368 -7.88 -0.15 -14.64
CA LEU A 368 -9.11 -0.92 -14.87
C LEU A 368 -8.76 -2.40 -14.80
N LEU A 369 -9.37 -3.12 -13.86
CA LEU A 369 -9.27 -4.56 -13.79
C LEU A 369 -10.32 -5.16 -14.71
N SER A 370 -9.85 -5.50 -15.92
CA SER A 370 -10.63 -6.27 -16.88
C SER A 370 -10.80 -7.73 -16.42
N LYS A 371 -11.81 -8.41 -16.96
CA LYS A 371 -12.00 -9.86 -16.76
C LYS A 371 -10.75 -10.66 -17.13
N THR A 372 -10.08 -10.25 -18.20
CA THR A 372 -8.83 -10.87 -18.68
C THR A 372 -7.74 -10.72 -17.63
N THR A 373 -7.54 -9.52 -17.09
CA THR A 373 -6.57 -9.26 -16.01
C THR A 373 -6.88 -10.10 -14.78
N LEU A 374 -8.15 -10.19 -14.37
CA LEU A 374 -8.56 -11.04 -13.24
C LEU A 374 -8.25 -12.52 -13.47
N ARG A 375 -8.50 -13.03 -14.68
CA ARG A 375 -8.15 -14.42 -15.04
C ARG A 375 -6.65 -14.66 -14.98
N ILE A 376 -5.85 -13.76 -15.58
CA ILE A 376 -4.38 -13.85 -15.56
C ILE A 376 -3.86 -13.88 -14.12
N LEU A 377 -4.41 -13.05 -13.24
CA LEU A 377 -4.03 -13.01 -11.82
C LEU A 377 -4.38 -14.32 -11.10
N ASN A 378 -5.55 -14.88 -11.39
CA ASN A 378 -5.97 -16.17 -10.82
C ASN A 378 -5.09 -17.32 -11.29
N ASP A 379 -4.84 -17.41 -12.61
CA ASP A 379 -4.00 -18.45 -13.23
C ASP A 379 -2.53 -18.34 -12.75
N SER A 380 -2.13 -17.14 -12.33
CA SER A 380 -0.78 -16.83 -11.88
C SER A 380 -0.61 -16.77 -10.36
N LYS A 381 -1.64 -17.14 -9.58
CA LYS A 381 -1.67 -16.95 -8.11
C LYS A 381 -0.43 -17.52 -7.43
N LYS A 382 -0.11 -18.78 -7.72
CA LYS A 382 1.04 -19.48 -7.12
C LYS A 382 2.36 -18.78 -7.45
N GLN A 383 2.52 -18.32 -8.69
CA GLN A 383 3.72 -17.61 -9.14
C GLN A 383 3.85 -16.25 -8.44
N LEU A 384 2.73 -15.54 -8.29
CA LEU A 384 2.66 -14.25 -7.59
C LEU A 384 3.04 -14.40 -6.10
N ASP A 385 2.58 -15.46 -5.44
CA ASP A 385 2.92 -15.73 -4.03
C ASP A 385 4.44 -15.86 -3.81
N PHE A 386 5.16 -16.50 -4.74
CA PHE A 386 6.62 -16.60 -4.69
C PHE A 386 7.35 -15.25 -4.81
N LEU A 387 6.68 -14.20 -5.32
CA LEU A 387 7.30 -12.89 -5.50
C LEU A 387 7.11 -11.96 -4.28
N ILE A 388 6.22 -12.30 -3.33
CA ILE A 388 5.83 -11.40 -2.22
C ILE A 388 7.04 -10.86 -1.45
N LYS A 389 7.98 -11.75 -1.09
CA LYS A 389 9.17 -11.41 -0.28
C LYS A 389 10.41 -11.10 -1.12
N THR A 390 10.22 -10.63 -2.36
CA THR A 390 11.33 -10.38 -3.29
C THR A 390 11.48 -8.91 -3.63
N SER A 391 12.72 -8.44 -3.66
CA SER A 391 13.05 -7.04 -3.93
C SER A 391 14.46 -6.86 -4.48
N PHE A 392 14.76 -5.65 -4.95
CA PHE A 392 16.12 -5.20 -5.25
C PHE A 392 16.26 -3.73 -4.85
N ARG A 393 17.50 -3.31 -4.59
CA ARG A 393 17.79 -1.91 -4.27
C ARG A 393 18.47 -1.21 -5.44
N GLU A 394 18.01 -0.01 -5.77
CA GLU A 394 18.76 0.92 -6.62
C GLU A 394 19.06 2.18 -5.82
N VAL A 395 20.36 2.48 -5.67
CA VAL A 395 20.83 3.60 -4.88
C VAL A 395 20.27 3.49 -3.44
N ASN A 396 19.29 4.32 -3.08
CA ASN A 396 18.66 4.36 -1.77
C ASN A 396 17.17 3.98 -1.78
N THR A 397 16.70 3.38 -2.88
CA THR A 397 15.29 2.98 -3.02
C THR A 397 15.20 1.47 -3.17
N SER A 398 14.34 0.85 -2.35
CA SER A 398 13.99 -0.56 -2.47
C SER A 398 12.77 -0.74 -3.38
N PHE A 399 12.82 -1.71 -4.28
CA PHE A 399 11.77 -2.04 -5.22
C PHE A 399 11.30 -3.47 -5.01
N SER A 400 10.03 -3.65 -4.65
CA SER A 400 9.39 -4.97 -4.56
C SER A 400 9.07 -5.50 -5.97
N LEU A 401 9.53 -6.71 -6.31
CA LEU A 401 9.19 -7.31 -7.61
C LEU A 401 7.70 -7.63 -7.70
N TYR A 402 7.09 -8.13 -6.62
CA TYR A 402 5.64 -8.36 -6.56
C TYR A 402 4.86 -7.11 -6.94
N LYS A 403 5.19 -5.96 -6.32
CA LYS A 403 4.56 -4.68 -6.64
C LYS A 403 4.75 -4.30 -8.11
N LEU A 404 5.97 -4.37 -8.62
CA LEU A 404 6.27 -4.01 -10.02
C LEU A 404 5.53 -4.90 -11.03
N VAL A 405 5.42 -6.21 -10.76
CA VAL A 405 4.66 -7.15 -11.58
C VAL A 405 3.17 -6.82 -11.54
N MET A 406 2.59 -6.62 -10.36
CA MET A 406 1.18 -6.28 -10.21
C MET A 406 0.83 -4.96 -10.91
N GLN A 407 1.68 -3.95 -10.80
CA GLN A 407 1.50 -2.67 -11.49
C GLN A 407 1.44 -2.84 -13.01
N ARG A 408 2.33 -3.66 -13.59
CA ARG A 408 2.34 -3.95 -15.03
C ARG A 408 1.09 -4.70 -15.47
N LEU A 409 0.69 -5.74 -14.74
CA LEU A 409 -0.52 -6.50 -15.06
C LEU A 409 -1.78 -5.61 -15.02
N PHE A 410 -1.87 -4.70 -14.04
CA PHE A 410 -2.99 -3.76 -13.92
C PHE A 410 -3.00 -2.68 -15.00
N ASN A 411 -1.84 -2.38 -15.58
CA ASN A 411 -1.69 -1.47 -16.71
C ASN A 411 -1.76 -2.18 -18.07
N ASN A 412 -2.05 -3.49 -18.09
CA ASN A 412 -2.04 -4.32 -19.29
C ASN A 412 -0.68 -4.32 -20.02
N GLU A 413 0.41 -4.32 -19.26
CA GLU A 413 1.79 -4.33 -19.76
C GLU A 413 2.44 -5.70 -19.57
N ASN A 414 3.20 -6.15 -20.58
CA ASN A 414 4.04 -7.33 -20.43
C ASN A 414 5.23 -7.09 -19.48
N LEU A 415 5.87 -8.18 -19.07
CA LEU A 415 6.96 -8.18 -18.09
C LEU A 415 8.35 -8.22 -18.72
N PHE A 416 8.49 -8.25 -20.06
CA PHE A 416 9.78 -8.50 -20.72
C PHE A 416 10.88 -7.53 -20.28
N THR A 417 10.58 -6.23 -20.17
CA THR A 417 11.59 -5.24 -19.75
C THR A 417 12.00 -5.42 -18.29
N LEU A 418 11.08 -5.86 -17.42
CA LEU A 418 11.38 -6.14 -16.02
C LEU A 418 12.21 -7.43 -15.89
N ILE A 419 11.84 -8.48 -16.62
CA ILE A 419 12.58 -9.75 -16.71
C ILE A 419 14.01 -9.48 -17.19
N HIS A 420 14.17 -8.75 -18.30
CA HIS A 420 15.47 -8.36 -18.83
C HIS A 420 16.32 -7.64 -17.78
N LYS A 421 15.75 -6.63 -17.11
CA LYS A 421 16.43 -5.88 -16.04
C LYS A 421 16.91 -6.80 -14.90
N THR A 422 16.05 -7.70 -14.43
CA THR A 422 16.40 -8.64 -13.35
C THR A 422 17.50 -9.63 -13.75
N LEU A 423 17.55 -10.07 -15.01
CA LEU A 423 18.62 -10.91 -15.54
C LEU A 423 19.95 -10.15 -15.67
N VAL A 424 19.90 -8.92 -16.18
CA VAL A 424 21.08 -8.04 -16.26
C VAL A 424 21.67 -7.80 -14.87
N TYR A 425 20.85 -7.50 -13.86
CA TYR A 425 21.32 -7.27 -12.49
C TYR A 425 22.00 -8.49 -11.88
N LYS A 426 21.48 -9.69 -12.16
CA LYS A 426 22.13 -10.95 -11.76
C LYS A 426 23.49 -11.16 -12.45
N LEU A 427 23.62 -10.82 -13.73
CA LEU A 427 24.90 -10.91 -14.45
C LEU A 427 25.91 -9.85 -14.02
N SER A 428 25.44 -8.65 -13.66
CA SER A 428 26.28 -7.52 -13.27
C SER A 428 26.71 -7.60 -11.81
N ASN A 429 26.31 -8.64 -11.06
CA ASN A 429 26.59 -8.81 -9.64
C ASN A 429 26.27 -7.54 -8.81
N VAL A 430 25.14 -6.90 -9.12
CA VAL A 430 24.65 -5.76 -8.32
C VAL A 430 24.45 -6.26 -6.88
N SER A 431 24.88 -5.47 -5.88
CA SER A 431 24.62 -5.78 -4.47
C SER A 431 23.12 -5.66 -4.15
N ASP A 432 22.69 -6.23 -3.03
CA ASP A 432 21.32 -6.02 -2.50
C ASP A 432 20.19 -6.52 -3.41
N LEU A 433 20.40 -7.70 -4.03
CA LEU A 433 19.37 -8.43 -4.78
C LEU A 433 18.72 -9.50 -3.89
N TYR A 434 17.47 -9.29 -3.52
CA TYR A 434 16.66 -10.20 -2.71
C TYR A 434 15.73 -11.03 -3.61
N TYR A 435 16.29 -11.64 -4.66
CA TYR A 435 15.60 -12.60 -5.53
C TYR A 435 16.58 -13.60 -6.15
N GLN A 436 16.08 -14.73 -6.66
CA GLN A 436 16.85 -15.79 -7.32
C GLN A 436 16.34 -16.02 -8.74
N SER A 437 17.08 -16.77 -9.57
CA SER A 437 16.62 -17.10 -10.93
C SER A 437 15.24 -17.76 -10.92
N PHE A 438 14.95 -18.61 -9.93
CA PHE A 438 13.63 -19.18 -9.68
C PHE A 438 12.49 -18.12 -9.72
N HIS A 439 12.70 -16.94 -9.14
CA HIS A 439 11.71 -15.86 -9.15
C HIS A 439 11.56 -15.22 -10.54
N ILE A 440 12.64 -15.10 -11.30
CA ILE A 440 12.60 -14.65 -12.70
C ILE A 440 11.78 -15.64 -13.54
N ASP A 441 11.92 -16.94 -13.26
CA ASP A 441 11.14 -17.97 -13.93
C ASP A 441 9.65 -17.88 -13.59
N GLN A 442 9.32 -17.57 -12.33
CA GLN A 442 7.93 -17.26 -11.98
C GLN A 442 7.40 -16.06 -12.77
N MET A 443 8.21 -15.01 -12.95
CA MET A 443 7.84 -13.85 -13.78
C MET A 443 7.65 -14.22 -15.26
N LEU A 444 8.46 -15.13 -15.81
CA LEU A 444 8.28 -15.64 -17.18
C LEU A 444 6.97 -16.42 -17.34
N VAL A 445 6.60 -17.24 -16.36
CA VAL A 445 5.31 -17.95 -16.36
C VAL A 445 4.15 -16.97 -16.29
N ILE A 446 4.21 -15.97 -15.39
CA ILE A 446 3.21 -14.89 -15.30
C ILE A 446 3.09 -14.17 -16.64
N ASN A 447 4.21 -13.82 -17.28
CA ASN A 447 4.21 -13.15 -18.57
C ASN A 447 3.59 -14.02 -19.68
N THR A 448 3.82 -15.33 -19.64
CA THR A 448 3.21 -16.27 -20.58
C THR A 448 1.70 -16.33 -20.40
N HIS A 449 1.21 -16.39 -19.15
CA HIS A 449 -0.23 -16.30 -18.87
C HIS A 449 -0.82 -14.98 -19.35
N PHE A 450 -0.11 -13.87 -19.13
CA PHE A 450 -0.52 -12.55 -19.60
C PHE A 450 -0.68 -12.51 -21.13
N LEU A 451 0.35 -12.94 -21.89
CA LEU A 451 0.32 -12.92 -23.35
C LEU A 451 -0.81 -13.80 -23.90
N ARG A 452 -1.02 -15.00 -23.34
CA ARG A 452 -2.16 -15.86 -23.69
C ARG A 452 -3.51 -15.20 -23.39
N GLY A 453 -3.62 -14.54 -22.24
CA GLY A 453 -4.84 -13.85 -21.84
C GLY A 453 -5.26 -12.76 -22.83
N ILE A 454 -4.31 -12.12 -23.50
CA ILE A 454 -4.56 -11.09 -24.53
C ILE A 454 -4.57 -11.65 -25.97
N GLY A 455 -4.67 -12.98 -26.14
CA GLY A 455 -4.76 -13.63 -27.45
C GLY A 455 -3.43 -13.72 -28.21
N ARG A 456 -2.29 -13.67 -27.50
CA ARG A 456 -0.96 -13.88 -28.09
C ARG A 456 -0.31 -15.14 -27.54
N MET A 457 0.70 -15.69 -28.22
CA MET A 457 1.41 -16.89 -27.77
C MET A 457 0.54 -18.14 -27.55
N GLU A 458 -0.53 -18.33 -28.33
CA GLU A 458 -1.43 -19.49 -28.21
C GLU A 458 -0.71 -20.83 -28.49
N ASN A 459 0.35 -20.80 -29.31
CA ASN A 459 1.05 -21.98 -29.83
C ASN A 459 2.27 -22.45 -29.02
N ILE A 460 2.65 -21.72 -27.96
CA ILE A 460 3.75 -22.11 -27.07
C ILE A 460 3.18 -22.64 -25.76
N SER A 461 3.51 -23.89 -25.42
CA SER A 461 3.13 -24.48 -24.14
C SER A 461 4.11 -24.10 -23.02
N THR A 462 3.65 -24.13 -21.75
CA THR A 462 4.53 -23.91 -20.59
C THR A 462 5.67 -24.93 -20.53
N LYS A 463 5.46 -26.15 -21.01
CA LYS A 463 6.49 -27.20 -21.13
C LYS A 463 7.64 -26.77 -22.03
N GLN A 464 7.36 -26.07 -23.13
CA GLN A 464 8.39 -25.56 -24.04
C GLN A 464 9.23 -24.46 -23.39
N VAL A 465 8.58 -23.57 -22.62
CA VAL A 465 9.28 -22.55 -21.83
C VAL A 465 10.19 -23.19 -20.78
N SER A 466 9.69 -24.19 -20.05
CA SER A 466 10.48 -24.95 -19.07
C SER A 466 11.64 -25.70 -19.72
N TYR A 467 11.44 -26.27 -20.90
CA TYR A 467 12.49 -26.97 -21.63
C TYR A 467 13.60 -26.03 -22.10
N ALA A 468 13.27 -24.82 -22.58
CA ALA A 468 14.28 -23.82 -22.93
C ALA A 468 15.17 -23.44 -21.74
N ARG A 469 14.59 -23.29 -20.54
CA ARG A 469 15.35 -23.10 -19.30
C ARG A 469 16.24 -24.28 -18.98
N TYR A 470 15.68 -25.49 -18.96
CA TYR A 470 16.44 -26.71 -18.68
C TYR A 470 17.64 -26.84 -19.62
N PHE A 471 17.45 -26.55 -20.91
CA PHE A 471 18.53 -26.52 -21.88
C PHE A 471 19.60 -25.46 -21.51
N GLY A 472 19.20 -24.29 -21.02
CA GLY A 472 20.12 -23.28 -20.47
C GLY A 472 20.94 -23.77 -19.27
N GLU A 473 20.32 -24.53 -18.36
CA GLU A 473 21.00 -25.14 -17.22
C GLU A 473 22.02 -26.19 -17.69
N GLN A 474 21.62 -27.08 -18.61
CA GLN A 474 22.53 -28.06 -19.21
C GLN A 474 23.68 -27.38 -19.96
N PHE A 475 23.38 -26.31 -20.69
CA PHE A 475 24.37 -25.52 -21.40
C PHE A 475 25.42 -24.94 -20.44
N LYS A 476 25.00 -24.41 -19.28
CA LYS A 476 25.93 -23.96 -18.23
C LYS A 476 26.83 -25.09 -17.74
N GLU A 477 26.25 -26.25 -17.42
CA GLU A 477 27.00 -27.40 -16.90
C GLU A 477 28.01 -27.94 -17.93
N LEU A 478 27.69 -27.94 -19.21
CA LEU A 478 28.62 -28.34 -20.27
C LEU A 478 29.82 -27.38 -20.38
N TYR A 479 29.62 -26.07 -20.23
CA TYR A 479 30.72 -25.10 -20.19
C TYR A 479 31.58 -25.24 -18.93
N LYS A 480 30.97 -25.59 -17.78
CA LYS A 480 31.71 -25.92 -16.55
C LYS A 480 32.59 -27.15 -16.72
N LYS A 481 32.06 -28.24 -17.30
CA LYS A 481 32.82 -29.46 -17.61
C LYS A 481 34.02 -29.21 -18.51
N ARG A 482 33.97 -28.17 -19.35
CA ARG A 482 35.06 -27.73 -20.23
C ARG A 482 35.94 -26.62 -19.62
N SER A 483 35.85 -26.36 -18.32
CA SER A 483 36.61 -25.33 -17.59
C SER A 483 36.47 -23.91 -18.19
N ASN A 484 35.33 -23.61 -18.83
CA ASN A 484 35.09 -22.36 -19.55
C ASN A 484 33.88 -21.59 -19.01
N GLU A 485 33.51 -21.80 -17.74
CA GLU A 485 32.35 -21.15 -17.10
C GLU A 485 32.38 -19.62 -17.21
N ARG A 486 33.56 -19.01 -17.16
CA ARG A 486 33.73 -17.54 -17.29
C ARG A 486 33.15 -16.98 -18.60
N LYS A 487 33.06 -17.78 -19.66
CA LYS A 487 32.46 -17.36 -20.94
C LYS A 487 30.94 -17.22 -20.88
N ILE A 488 30.27 -17.90 -19.95
CA ILE A 488 28.80 -17.89 -19.82
C ILE A 488 28.29 -16.47 -19.61
N ASN A 489 28.95 -15.65 -18.80
CA ASN A 489 28.52 -14.27 -18.56
C ASN A 489 28.57 -13.44 -19.86
N GLY A 490 29.67 -13.50 -20.60
CA GLY A 490 29.81 -12.78 -21.87
C GLY A 490 28.84 -13.26 -22.95
N ILE A 491 28.56 -14.56 -23.01
CA ILE A 491 27.53 -15.12 -23.90
C ILE A 491 26.15 -14.60 -23.48
N SER A 492 25.83 -14.66 -22.19
CA SER A 492 24.54 -14.23 -21.64
C SER A 492 24.26 -12.75 -21.93
N TYR A 493 25.26 -11.87 -21.78
CA TYR A 493 25.11 -10.44 -22.15
C TYR A 493 24.78 -10.25 -23.64
N ARG A 494 25.45 -10.99 -24.54
CA ARG A 494 25.16 -10.92 -25.99
C ARG A 494 23.74 -11.38 -26.30
N LEU A 495 23.31 -12.50 -25.70
CA LEU A 495 21.95 -13.03 -25.84
C LEU A 495 20.90 -12.04 -25.29
N LEU A 496 21.11 -11.47 -24.11
CA LEU A 496 20.20 -10.47 -23.54
C LEU A 496 20.07 -9.22 -24.40
N ASN A 497 21.17 -8.76 -25.00
CA ASN A 497 21.15 -7.63 -25.93
C ASN A 497 20.32 -7.96 -27.18
N ALA A 498 20.52 -9.14 -27.77
CA ALA A 498 19.73 -9.60 -28.91
C ALA A 498 18.23 -9.67 -28.57
N LEU A 499 17.87 -10.20 -27.40
CA LEU A 499 16.49 -10.26 -26.92
C LEU A 499 15.88 -8.87 -26.68
N LYS A 500 16.67 -7.91 -26.18
CA LYS A 500 16.21 -6.54 -25.96
C LYS A 500 15.89 -5.82 -27.28
N THR A 501 16.65 -6.09 -28.33
CA THR A 501 16.53 -5.42 -29.64
C THR A 501 15.75 -6.22 -30.68
N ASN A 502 15.12 -7.34 -30.31
CA ASN A 502 14.44 -8.25 -31.24
C ASN A 502 15.35 -8.76 -32.38
N ASN A 503 16.65 -8.94 -32.11
CA ASN A 503 17.59 -9.40 -33.11
C ASN A 503 17.67 -10.94 -33.10
N HIS A 504 16.77 -11.57 -33.87
CA HIS A 504 16.67 -13.02 -34.01
C HIS A 504 17.97 -13.63 -34.56
N ASP A 505 18.54 -12.99 -35.60
CA ASP A 505 19.76 -13.47 -36.27
C ASP A 505 20.94 -13.50 -35.30
N LEU A 506 21.18 -12.39 -34.59
CA LEU A 506 22.27 -12.32 -33.61
C LEU A 506 22.10 -13.37 -32.48
N PHE A 507 20.88 -13.59 -32.02
CA PHE A 507 20.63 -14.59 -30.99
C PHE A 507 20.96 -16.00 -31.51
N MET A 508 20.49 -16.34 -32.71
CA MET A 508 20.67 -17.66 -33.31
C MET A 508 22.12 -17.90 -33.72
N ASP A 509 22.82 -16.88 -34.23
CA ASP A 509 24.26 -16.94 -34.49
C ASP A 509 25.04 -17.25 -33.22
N VAL A 510 24.73 -16.58 -32.11
CA VAL A 510 25.37 -16.87 -30.82
C VAL A 510 25.04 -18.28 -30.36
N LEU A 511 23.78 -18.71 -30.45
CA LEU A 511 23.34 -20.04 -30.04
C LEU A 511 24.00 -21.17 -30.85
N LEU A 512 24.00 -21.07 -32.18
CA LEU A 512 24.60 -22.03 -33.11
C LEU A 512 26.11 -22.17 -32.87
N ASN A 513 26.82 -21.05 -32.75
CA ASN A 513 28.25 -21.05 -32.47
C ASN A 513 28.57 -21.75 -31.14
N CYS A 514 27.76 -21.53 -30.10
CA CYS A 514 27.96 -22.18 -28.82
C CYS A 514 27.61 -23.67 -28.85
N CYS A 515 26.53 -24.05 -29.53
CA CYS A 515 26.14 -25.46 -29.69
C CYS A 515 27.19 -26.24 -30.49
N SER A 516 27.73 -25.64 -31.56
CA SER A 516 28.86 -26.17 -32.33
C SER A 516 30.10 -26.35 -31.46
N TYR A 517 30.46 -25.33 -30.66
CA TYR A 517 31.56 -25.45 -29.70
C TYR A 517 31.34 -26.61 -28.72
N LEU A 518 30.13 -26.75 -28.17
CA LEU A 518 29.76 -27.81 -27.23
C LEU A 518 29.54 -29.19 -27.87
N ALA A 519 29.53 -29.28 -29.21
CA ALA A 519 29.18 -30.47 -29.98
C ALA A 519 27.79 -31.04 -29.60
N ILE A 520 26.80 -30.16 -29.47
CA ILE A 520 25.40 -30.51 -29.19
C ILE A 520 24.49 -29.97 -30.29
N GLU A 521 23.33 -30.60 -30.48
CA GLU A 521 22.30 -30.14 -31.40
C GLU A 521 21.54 -28.94 -30.83
N VAL A 522 21.14 -28.01 -31.69
CA VAL A 522 20.24 -26.92 -31.30
C VAL A 522 18.83 -27.50 -31.11
N PRO A 523 18.21 -27.33 -29.94
CA PRO A 523 16.89 -27.91 -29.73
C PRO A 523 15.82 -27.27 -30.61
N ALA A 524 14.94 -28.09 -31.17
CA ALA A 524 13.86 -27.67 -32.07
C ALA A 524 12.92 -26.61 -31.46
N VAL A 525 12.87 -26.49 -30.12
CA VAL A 525 12.08 -25.44 -29.45
C VAL A 525 12.49 -24.04 -29.91
N PHE A 526 13.77 -23.82 -30.23
CA PHE A 526 14.26 -22.52 -30.69
C PHE A 526 13.89 -22.23 -32.14
N LEU A 527 13.43 -23.21 -32.94
CA LEU A 527 12.87 -22.90 -34.27
C LEU A 527 11.59 -22.06 -34.15
N LYS A 528 10.84 -22.24 -33.05
CA LYS A 528 9.66 -21.41 -32.75
C LYS A 528 9.99 -19.96 -32.44
N SER A 529 11.25 -19.60 -32.14
CA SER A 529 11.56 -18.19 -31.93
C SER A 529 11.34 -17.35 -33.20
N PHE A 530 11.40 -17.97 -34.37
CA PHE A 530 11.14 -17.28 -35.63
C PHE A 530 9.64 -17.09 -35.93
N GLU A 531 8.74 -17.67 -35.14
CA GLU A 531 7.29 -17.50 -35.32
C GLU A 531 6.82 -16.10 -34.89
N GLY A 532 7.54 -15.44 -33.98
CA GLY A 532 7.22 -14.10 -33.51
C GLY A 532 8.16 -13.56 -32.42
N ASP A 533 8.14 -12.24 -32.22
CA ASP A 533 8.98 -11.55 -31.24
C ASP A 533 8.71 -11.97 -29.79
N GLU A 534 7.47 -12.36 -29.49
CA GLU A 534 7.05 -12.74 -28.14
C GLU A 534 7.47 -14.16 -27.78
N GLU A 535 7.33 -15.07 -28.75
CA GLU A 535 7.85 -16.43 -28.73
C GLU A 535 9.37 -16.39 -28.54
N PHE A 536 10.05 -15.59 -29.36
CA PHE A 536 11.49 -15.34 -29.27
C PHE A 536 11.90 -14.88 -27.88
N LYS A 537 11.29 -13.80 -27.38
CA LYS A 537 11.63 -13.27 -26.05
C LYS A 537 11.34 -14.27 -24.94
N THR A 538 10.21 -14.96 -24.98
CA THR A 538 9.81 -15.89 -23.92
C THR A 538 10.76 -17.07 -23.84
N LEU A 539 11.09 -17.69 -24.98
CA LEU A 539 12.03 -18.81 -25.03
C LEU A 539 13.46 -18.36 -24.72
N GLY A 540 13.89 -17.24 -25.30
CA GLY A 540 15.24 -16.72 -25.13
C GLY A 540 15.53 -16.25 -23.70
N TYR A 541 14.61 -15.51 -23.07
CA TYR A 541 14.79 -15.12 -21.66
C TYR A 541 14.73 -16.34 -20.73
N SER A 542 13.90 -17.35 -21.03
CA SER A 542 13.87 -18.60 -20.27
C SER A 542 15.20 -19.35 -20.36
N PHE A 543 15.76 -19.47 -21.56
CA PHE A 543 17.08 -20.06 -21.80
C PHE A 543 18.18 -19.33 -21.01
N VAL A 544 18.24 -18.00 -21.11
CA VAL A 544 19.24 -17.19 -20.40
C VAL A 544 19.06 -17.28 -18.88
N SER A 545 17.83 -17.34 -18.37
CA SER A 545 17.56 -17.55 -16.94
C SER A 545 18.20 -18.86 -16.44
N GLY A 546 18.05 -19.95 -17.22
CA GLY A 546 18.68 -21.24 -16.93
C GLY A 546 20.22 -21.18 -16.96
N MET A 547 20.80 -20.44 -17.91
CA MET A 547 22.26 -20.24 -17.97
C MET A 547 22.82 -19.50 -16.76
N ILE A 548 22.06 -18.55 -16.20
CA ILE A 548 22.49 -17.70 -15.09
C ILE A 548 22.20 -18.36 -13.73
N GLY A 549 21.12 -19.14 -13.64
CA GLY A 549 20.67 -19.78 -12.39
C GLY A 549 21.66 -20.76 -11.76
N SER A 550 21.54 -20.95 -10.45
CA SER A 550 22.19 -22.04 -9.72
C SER A 550 21.50 -23.36 -10.08
N THR A 551 22.29 -24.36 -10.48
CA THR A 551 21.82 -25.71 -10.78
C THR A 551 21.15 -26.28 -9.53
N SER A 552 19.86 -26.56 -9.57
CA SER A 552 19.21 -27.34 -8.52
C SER A 552 19.76 -28.76 -8.59
N ALA A 553 20.41 -29.22 -7.53
CA ALA A 553 20.72 -30.64 -7.37
C ALA A 553 19.39 -31.40 -7.41
N THR A 554 19.14 -32.10 -8.51
CA THR A 554 18.13 -33.16 -8.56
C THR A 554 18.44 -34.12 -7.43
N THR A 555 17.51 -34.25 -6.49
CA THR A 555 17.54 -35.29 -5.47
C THR A 555 17.40 -36.63 -6.20
N GLU A 556 18.53 -37.29 -6.44
CA GLU A 556 18.53 -38.72 -6.76
C GLU A 556 17.91 -39.44 -5.56
N LYS A 557 16.65 -39.88 -5.70
CA LYS A 557 16.14 -40.93 -4.85
C LYS A 557 16.89 -42.20 -5.25
N ASN A 558 17.81 -42.62 -4.40
CA ASN A 558 18.37 -43.97 -4.44
C ASN A 558 17.22 -44.98 -4.27
N GLU A 559 16.82 -45.62 -5.36
CA GLU A 559 16.29 -46.97 -5.33
C GLU A 559 17.48 -47.90 -5.14
N GLU A 560 17.72 -48.35 -3.90
CA GLU A 560 18.49 -49.58 -3.63
C GLU A 560 18.18 -50.07 -2.20
N ASN A 561 17.27 -51.04 -2.12
CA ASN A 561 17.39 -52.31 -1.38
C ASN A 561 16.00 -52.88 -1.04
N VAL A 562 15.49 -53.67 -1.99
CA VAL A 562 14.71 -54.87 -1.68
C VAL A 562 15.71 -56.02 -1.81
N GLY A 563 16.05 -56.66 -0.69
CA GLY A 563 17.00 -57.77 -0.65
C GLY A 563 17.37 -58.13 0.78
N GLU A 564 16.44 -58.87 1.40
CA GLU A 564 16.52 -59.62 2.69
C GLU A 564 16.67 -58.84 4.00
#